data_AF-B1FTC0-F1
#
_entry.id   AF-B1FTC0-F1
#
_cell.length_a   1.000
_cell.length_b   1.000
_cell.length_c   1.000
_cell.angle_alpha   90.00
_cell.angle_beta   90.00
_cell.angle_gamma   90.00
#
_symmetry.space_group_name_H-M   'P 1'
#
loop_
_entity.id
_entity.type
_entity.pdbx_description
1 polymer ?
#
loop_
_entity_poly.entity_id
_entity_poly.type
_entity_poly.pdbx_seq_one_letter_code
_entity_poly.pdbx_strand_id
1 'polypeptide(L)'
;MYFPKPYPDELLGSLLIRASHHLGLPPKTIGCLLHTNTDLSFLYPSALDAISRLTNIPAQNLLRKHTVYPYSALSLPIDKRDALERALLTGSARGSSVRFRASLGLHIDALSRLRYCEQCCFAECQRIGESYWHRQHILPGVFVCPLHGDTLRISSISVLPKLSATNVKLPQEVTGDAVNWAIDGDHLRELAAAVMEAMQRPMGTWDCTARHFRDIATLDFRNSSHHEWLVDPFVHQFAKFYGTRFLEQVGLGLTSLGADAWPAQVARGARPTVLLQLRHIMLHLFLKRLGNLSSF
;
A
#
# COMPACT_ATOMS: atom_id res chain seq x y z
N MET A 1 -20.65 -22.11 -14.57
CA MET A 1 -20.97 -20.67 -14.53
C MET A 1 -19.70 -19.90 -14.85
N TYR A 2 -19.78 -18.90 -15.71
CA TYR A 2 -18.62 -18.06 -16.05
C TYR A 2 -18.32 -17.08 -14.91
N PHE A 3 -17.03 -16.82 -14.64
CA PHE A 3 -16.54 -15.77 -13.74
C PHE A 3 -15.19 -15.27 -14.27
N PRO A 4 -14.92 -13.96 -14.31
CA PRO A 4 -13.66 -13.46 -14.87
C PRO A 4 -12.46 -13.93 -14.05
N LYS A 5 -11.32 -14.09 -14.70
CA LYS A 5 -10.03 -14.32 -14.02
C LYS A 5 -9.36 -12.97 -13.74
N PRO A 6 -8.67 -12.84 -12.60
CA PRO A 6 -7.92 -11.62 -12.30
C PRO A 6 -6.76 -11.43 -13.28
N TYR A 7 -6.54 -10.17 -13.67
CA TYR A 7 -5.36 -9.77 -14.45
C TYR A 7 -4.12 -9.59 -13.55
N PRO A 8 -2.91 -9.52 -14.12
CA PRO A 8 -1.70 -9.23 -13.36
C PRO A 8 -1.82 -7.93 -12.54
N ASP A 9 -1.45 -7.99 -11.26
CA ASP A 9 -1.56 -6.91 -10.27
C ASP A 9 -2.99 -6.35 -10.07
N GLU A 10 -4.03 -7.06 -10.52
CA GLU A 10 -5.41 -6.61 -10.29
C GLU A 10 -5.85 -6.78 -8.83
N LEU A 11 -6.48 -5.75 -8.25
CA LEU A 11 -7.12 -5.84 -6.94
C LEU A 11 -8.34 -6.77 -6.96
N LEU A 12 -8.56 -7.52 -5.87
CA LEU A 12 -9.74 -8.35 -5.71
C LEU A 12 -11.04 -7.55 -5.83
N GLY A 13 -11.07 -6.33 -5.28
CA GLY A 13 -12.20 -5.41 -5.48
C GLY A 13 -12.45 -5.05 -6.95
N SER A 14 -11.38 -4.89 -7.74
CA SER A 14 -11.48 -4.68 -9.20
C SER A 14 -12.07 -5.90 -9.90
N LEU A 15 -11.61 -7.10 -9.54
CA LEU A 15 -12.13 -8.34 -10.09
C LEU A 15 -13.64 -8.46 -9.85
N LEU A 16 -14.11 -8.08 -8.66
CA LEU A 16 -15.54 -8.09 -8.33
C LEU A 16 -16.34 -7.08 -9.16
N ILE A 17 -15.76 -5.90 -9.45
CA ILE A 17 -16.37 -4.91 -10.34
C ILE A 17 -16.47 -5.44 -11.76
N ARG A 18 -15.39 -6.04 -12.28
CA ARG A 18 -15.42 -6.68 -13.60
C ARG A 18 -16.41 -7.84 -13.65
N ALA A 19 -16.50 -8.65 -12.60
CA ALA A 19 -17.50 -9.71 -12.50
C ALA A 19 -18.93 -9.15 -12.56
N SER A 20 -19.18 -8.02 -11.87
CA SER A 20 -20.45 -7.30 -11.98
C SER A 20 -20.75 -6.85 -13.41
N HIS A 21 -19.76 -6.28 -14.11
CA HIS A 21 -19.89 -5.86 -15.51
C HIS A 21 -20.13 -7.04 -16.46
N HIS A 22 -19.30 -8.08 -16.41
CA HIS A 22 -19.38 -9.22 -17.33
C HIS A 22 -20.67 -10.02 -17.17
N LEU A 23 -21.19 -10.11 -15.95
CA LEU A 23 -22.41 -10.88 -15.66
C LEU A 23 -23.67 -10.03 -15.72
N GLY A 24 -23.55 -8.70 -15.82
CA GLY A 24 -24.69 -7.78 -15.69
C GLY A 24 -25.37 -7.84 -14.33
N LEU A 25 -24.60 -8.16 -13.28
CA LEU A 25 -25.13 -8.40 -11.92
C LEU A 25 -24.66 -7.33 -10.94
N PRO A 26 -25.54 -6.77 -10.09
CA PRO A 26 -25.13 -5.83 -9.06
C PRO A 26 -24.25 -6.52 -8.00
N PRO A 27 -23.41 -5.78 -7.26
CA PRO A 27 -22.50 -6.35 -6.25
C PRO A 27 -23.18 -7.22 -5.22
N LYS A 28 -24.42 -6.87 -4.84
CA LYS A 28 -25.21 -7.66 -3.90
C LYS A 28 -25.44 -9.09 -4.43
N THR A 29 -25.77 -9.24 -5.70
CA THR A 29 -25.96 -10.54 -6.34
C THR A 29 -24.65 -11.29 -6.54
N ILE A 30 -23.55 -10.57 -6.84
CA ILE A 30 -22.19 -11.16 -6.81
C ILE A 30 -21.87 -11.71 -5.42
N GLY A 31 -22.23 -10.99 -4.35
CA GLY A 31 -22.07 -11.46 -2.97
C GLY A 31 -22.86 -12.75 -2.70
N CYS A 32 -24.10 -12.84 -3.19
CA CYS A 32 -24.89 -14.07 -3.11
C CYS A 32 -24.23 -15.25 -3.85
N LEU A 33 -23.69 -15.02 -5.05
CA LEU A 33 -22.96 -16.03 -5.82
C LEU A 33 -21.71 -16.54 -5.09
N LEU A 34 -21.05 -15.65 -4.35
CA LEU A 34 -19.88 -15.98 -3.53
C LEU A 34 -20.26 -16.61 -2.18
N HIS A 35 -21.55 -16.86 -1.93
CA HIS A 35 -22.08 -17.37 -0.68
C HIS A 35 -21.62 -16.55 0.54
N THR A 36 -21.46 -15.24 0.36
CA THR A 36 -21.09 -14.31 1.42
C THR A 36 -22.29 -13.50 1.86
N ASN A 37 -22.61 -13.60 3.15
CA ASN A 37 -23.53 -12.65 3.82
C ASN A 37 -22.80 -11.36 4.22
N THR A 38 -21.49 -11.27 3.99
CA THR A 38 -20.68 -10.09 4.26
C THR A 38 -20.58 -9.23 3.01
N ASP A 39 -20.60 -7.92 3.22
CA ASP A 39 -20.47 -6.95 2.15
C ASP A 39 -19.12 -7.06 1.45
N LEU A 40 -19.15 -6.89 0.13
CA LEU A 40 -17.96 -6.90 -0.69
C LEU A 40 -17.15 -5.61 -0.49
N SER A 41 -15.85 -5.74 -0.24
CA SER A 41 -14.94 -4.62 -0.02
C SER A 41 -13.95 -4.49 -1.17
N PHE A 42 -13.53 -3.25 -1.44
CA PHE A 42 -12.45 -2.99 -2.39
C PHE A 42 -11.10 -3.60 -1.97
N LEU A 43 -10.75 -3.45 -0.69
CA LEU A 43 -9.41 -3.76 -0.19
C LEU A 43 -9.37 -4.96 0.75
N TYR A 44 -10.47 -5.20 1.46
CA TYR A 44 -10.48 -6.24 2.47
C TYR A 44 -10.65 -7.62 1.82
N PRO A 45 -9.72 -8.57 2.04
CA PRO A 45 -9.87 -9.92 1.52
C PRO A 45 -11.08 -10.60 2.15
N SER A 46 -12.11 -10.85 1.36
CA SER A 46 -13.28 -11.64 1.76
C SER A 46 -13.65 -12.62 0.66
N ALA A 47 -14.39 -13.67 1.03
CA ALA A 47 -14.84 -14.72 0.12
C ALA A 47 -13.72 -15.38 -0.73
N LEU A 48 -12.48 -15.40 -0.25
CA LEU A 48 -11.31 -15.92 -0.98
C LEU A 48 -11.52 -17.37 -1.44
N ASP A 49 -12.13 -18.19 -0.60
CA ASP A 49 -12.45 -19.59 -0.92
C ASP A 49 -13.48 -19.73 -2.06
N ALA A 50 -14.53 -18.92 -2.05
CA ALA A 50 -15.52 -18.89 -3.14
C ALA A 50 -14.91 -18.37 -4.46
N ILE A 51 -14.13 -17.29 -4.39
CA ILE A 51 -13.44 -16.73 -5.56
C ILE A 51 -12.40 -17.74 -6.09
N SER A 52 -11.70 -18.45 -5.19
CA SER A 52 -10.75 -19.51 -5.55
C SER A 52 -11.41 -20.60 -6.37
N ARG A 53 -12.60 -21.07 -5.97
CA ARG A 53 -13.37 -22.06 -6.74
C ARG A 53 -13.81 -21.54 -8.11
N LEU A 54 -14.34 -20.31 -8.17
CA LEU A 54 -14.86 -19.74 -9.41
C LEU A 54 -13.77 -19.41 -10.44
N THR A 55 -12.59 -19.01 -9.97
CA THR A 55 -11.44 -18.63 -10.83
C THR A 55 -10.48 -19.78 -11.10
N ASN A 56 -10.57 -20.87 -10.33
CA ASN A 56 -9.59 -21.95 -10.28
C ASN A 56 -8.16 -21.47 -9.92
N ILE A 57 -8.07 -20.46 -9.04
CA ILE A 57 -6.81 -19.90 -8.52
C ILE A 57 -6.75 -20.16 -7.02
N PRO A 58 -5.68 -20.75 -6.47
CA PRO A 58 -5.57 -21.00 -5.04
C PRO A 58 -5.81 -19.75 -4.19
N ALA A 59 -6.56 -19.87 -3.10
CA ALA A 59 -6.87 -18.76 -2.19
C ALA A 59 -5.61 -18.03 -1.67
N GLN A 60 -4.51 -18.75 -1.45
CA GLN A 60 -3.21 -18.19 -1.08
C GLN A 60 -2.65 -17.28 -2.18
N ASN A 61 -2.80 -17.67 -3.46
CA ASN A 61 -2.38 -16.85 -4.59
C ASN A 61 -3.26 -15.60 -4.73
N LEU A 62 -4.58 -15.73 -4.52
CA LEU A 62 -5.49 -14.58 -4.48
C LEU A 62 -5.08 -13.60 -3.38
N LEU A 63 -4.87 -14.10 -2.16
CA LEU A 63 -4.43 -13.28 -1.03
C LEU A 63 -3.11 -12.55 -1.31
N ARG A 64 -2.11 -13.24 -1.85
CA ARG A 64 -0.75 -12.69 -2.03
C ARG A 64 -0.61 -11.81 -3.28
N LYS A 65 -1.36 -12.08 -4.35
CA LYS A 65 -1.19 -11.38 -5.64
C LYS A 65 -2.29 -10.37 -5.94
N HIS A 66 -3.48 -10.53 -5.35
CA HIS A 66 -4.65 -9.73 -5.66
C HIS A 66 -5.22 -8.98 -4.46
N THR A 67 -4.47 -8.88 -3.36
CA THR A 67 -4.86 -8.06 -2.20
C THR A 67 -3.71 -7.24 -1.67
N VAL A 68 -4.02 -6.24 -0.84
CA VAL A 68 -3.05 -5.40 -0.11
C VAL A 68 -2.40 -6.11 1.09
N TYR A 69 -2.67 -7.41 1.30
CA TYR A 69 -2.10 -8.20 2.39
C TYR A 69 -0.56 -8.16 2.42
N PRO A 70 0.18 -8.40 1.32
CA PRO A 70 1.64 -8.44 1.38
C PRO A 70 2.22 -7.11 1.87
N TYR A 71 1.64 -5.99 1.44
CA TYR A 71 2.03 -4.67 1.91
C TYR A 71 1.78 -4.55 3.42
N SER A 72 0.55 -4.82 3.86
CA SER A 72 0.17 -4.70 5.27
C SER A 72 0.95 -5.65 6.19
N ALA A 73 1.54 -6.71 5.65
CA ALA A 73 2.31 -7.71 6.36
C ALA A 73 3.82 -7.47 6.40
N LEU A 74 4.36 -6.47 5.66
CA LEU A 74 5.81 -6.22 5.53
C LEU A 74 6.52 -6.21 6.88
N SER A 75 6.12 -5.31 7.79
CA SER A 75 6.79 -5.10 9.07
C SER A 75 6.21 -5.92 10.24
N LEU A 76 5.37 -6.94 9.95
CA LEU A 76 4.82 -7.80 11.00
C LEU A 76 5.79 -8.94 11.35
N PRO A 77 6.04 -9.21 12.64
CA PRO A 77 6.77 -10.42 13.05
C PRO A 77 6.13 -11.68 12.47
N ILE A 78 6.97 -12.67 12.13
CA ILE A 78 6.54 -13.93 11.50
C ILE A 78 5.31 -14.56 12.15
N ASP A 79 5.26 -14.71 13.49
CA ASP A 79 4.12 -15.31 14.19
C ASP A 79 2.81 -14.53 13.97
N LYS A 80 2.89 -13.20 13.97
CA LYS A 80 1.73 -12.32 13.75
C LYS A 80 1.31 -12.33 12.28
N ARG A 81 2.27 -12.49 11.36
CA ARG A 81 2.04 -12.61 9.93
C ARG A 81 1.31 -13.91 9.61
N ASP A 82 1.78 -15.04 10.13
CA ASP A 82 1.20 -16.37 9.92
C ASP A 82 -0.20 -16.49 10.54
N ALA A 83 -0.38 -15.90 11.72
CA ALA A 83 -1.70 -15.79 12.35
C ALA A 83 -2.66 -14.96 11.49
N LEU A 84 -2.21 -13.83 10.94
CA LEU A 84 -3.04 -13.00 10.06
C LEU A 84 -3.36 -13.70 8.73
N GLU A 85 -2.37 -14.37 8.11
CA GLU A 85 -2.57 -15.12 6.87
C GLU A 85 -3.63 -16.20 7.04
N ARG A 86 -3.49 -17.05 8.07
CA ARG A 86 -4.46 -18.09 8.40
C ARG A 86 -5.84 -17.50 8.66
N ALA A 87 -5.92 -16.41 9.43
CA ALA A 87 -7.20 -15.79 9.74
C ALA A 87 -7.90 -15.21 8.50
N LEU A 88 -7.14 -14.65 7.54
CA LEU A 88 -7.68 -14.14 6.28
C LEU A 88 -8.15 -15.27 5.36
N LEU A 89 -7.36 -16.36 5.25
CA LEU A 89 -7.71 -17.52 4.43
C LEU A 89 -8.95 -18.25 4.95
N THR A 90 -9.11 -18.33 6.27
CA THR A 90 -10.26 -18.97 6.92
C THR A 90 -11.47 -18.05 7.10
N GLY A 91 -11.36 -16.77 6.70
CA GLY A 91 -12.42 -15.78 6.90
C GLY A 91 -12.68 -15.41 8.37
N SER A 92 -11.79 -15.79 9.29
CA SER A 92 -11.92 -15.57 10.73
C SER A 92 -11.25 -14.28 11.23
N ALA A 93 -10.62 -13.49 10.34
CA ALA A 93 -9.91 -12.25 10.64
C ALA A 93 -10.81 -11.06 11.05
N ARG A 94 -11.68 -11.23 12.04
CA ARG A 94 -12.54 -10.17 12.60
C ARG A 94 -11.69 -8.99 13.08
N GLY A 95 -12.10 -7.76 12.73
CA GLY A 95 -11.42 -6.52 13.13
C GLY A 95 -10.13 -6.19 12.36
N SER A 96 -9.64 -7.06 11.49
CA SER A 96 -8.42 -6.80 10.70
C SER A 96 -8.59 -5.63 9.71
N SER A 97 -9.82 -5.25 9.36
CA SER A 97 -10.11 -4.06 8.55
C SER A 97 -9.57 -2.75 9.17
N VAL A 98 -9.52 -2.64 10.50
CA VAL A 98 -8.89 -1.50 11.19
C VAL A 98 -7.38 -1.49 10.95
N ARG A 99 -6.74 -2.65 10.98
CA ARG A 99 -5.31 -2.80 10.68
C ARG A 99 -4.99 -2.41 9.24
N PHE A 100 -5.77 -2.89 8.27
CA PHE A 100 -5.61 -2.51 6.87
C PHE A 100 -5.81 -1.01 6.65
N ARG A 101 -6.81 -0.39 7.30
CA ARG A 101 -7.00 1.07 7.27
C ARG A 101 -5.80 1.82 7.81
N ALA A 102 -5.24 1.35 8.93
CA ALA A 102 -4.08 1.97 9.54
C ALA A 102 -2.81 1.80 8.69
N SER A 103 -2.53 0.60 8.18
CA SER A 103 -1.35 0.33 7.33
C SER A 103 -1.37 1.13 6.03
N LEU A 104 -2.57 1.32 5.45
CA LEU A 104 -2.76 2.06 4.21
C LEU A 104 -3.00 3.56 4.42
N GLY A 105 -3.10 4.04 5.66
CA GLY A 105 -3.35 5.45 5.95
C GLY A 105 -4.70 5.96 5.43
N LEU A 106 -5.74 5.13 5.39
CA LEU A 106 -7.03 5.47 4.77
C LEU A 106 -7.84 6.55 5.51
N HIS A 107 -7.32 7.12 6.60
CA HIS A 107 -7.87 8.30 7.26
C HIS A 107 -7.49 9.60 6.51
N ILE A 108 -6.51 9.53 5.60
CA ILE A 108 -6.11 10.62 4.72
C ILE A 108 -6.92 10.48 3.43
N ASP A 109 -7.71 11.52 3.08
CA ASP A 109 -8.65 11.46 1.96
C ASP A 109 -7.96 11.05 0.65
N ALA A 110 -6.83 11.67 0.31
CA ALA A 110 -6.07 11.37 -0.89
C ALA A 110 -5.56 9.92 -0.97
N LEU A 111 -5.24 9.30 0.17
CA LEU A 111 -4.82 7.88 0.23
C LEU A 111 -6.00 6.92 0.24
N SER A 112 -7.18 7.40 0.64
CA SER A 112 -8.42 6.62 0.68
C SER A 112 -9.12 6.51 -0.67
N ARG A 113 -8.64 7.22 -1.69
CA ARG A 113 -9.25 7.24 -3.03
C ARG A 113 -8.52 6.35 -4.01
N LEU A 114 -9.27 5.76 -4.94
CA LEU A 114 -8.71 4.94 -6.01
C LEU A 114 -7.89 5.81 -6.95
N ARG A 115 -6.71 5.29 -7.29
CA ARG A 115 -5.70 5.94 -8.12
C ARG A 115 -5.45 5.12 -9.38
N TYR A 116 -5.22 5.78 -10.51
CA TYR A 116 -4.96 5.11 -11.78
C TYR A 116 -3.96 5.88 -12.64
N CYS A 117 -3.37 5.15 -13.58
CA CYS A 117 -2.51 5.68 -14.63
C CYS A 117 -3.30 5.68 -15.95
N GLU A 118 -3.32 6.80 -16.66
CA GLU A 118 -4.03 6.92 -17.93
C GLU A 118 -3.42 6.05 -19.02
N GLN A 119 -2.09 5.92 -19.03
CA GLN A 119 -1.39 5.07 -20.00
C GLN A 119 -1.68 3.59 -19.76
N CYS A 120 -1.74 3.13 -18.50
CA CYS A 120 -2.22 1.77 -18.16
C CYS A 120 -3.63 1.56 -18.70
N CYS A 121 -4.54 2.48 -18.38
CA CYS A 121 -5.94 2.40 -18.80
C CYS A 121 -6.07 2.33 -20.33
N PHE A 122 -5.39 3.21 -21.06
CA PHE A 122 -5.39 3.23 -22.51
C PHE A 122 -4.84 1.93 -23.11
N ALA A 123 -3.67 1.47 -22.64
CA ALA A 123 -3.04 0.25 -23.14
C ALA A 123 -3.87 -1.01 -22.85
N GLU A 124 -4.52 -1.08 -21.68
CA GLU A 124 -5.41 -2.17 -21.29
C GLU A 124 -6.69 -2.19 -22.14
N CYS A 125 -7.37 -1.05 -22.27
CA CYS A 125 -8.54 -0.94 -23.15
C CYS A 125 -8.22 -1.35 -24.59
N GLN A 126 -7.06 -0.96 -25.13
CA GLN A 126 -6.63 -1.37 -26.48
C GLN A 126 -6.34 -2.87 -26.57
N ARG A 127 -5.68 -3.46 -25.57
CA ARG A 127 -5.18 -4.85 -25.63
C ARG A 127 -6.23 -5.90 -25.24
N ILE A 128 -7.06 -5.60 -24.26
CA ILE A 128 -8.00 -6.56 -23.65
C ILE A 128 -9.45 -6.06 -23.58
N GLY A 129 -9.73 -4.83 -24.03
CA GLY A 129 -11.09 -4.29 -24.13
C GLY A 129 -11.64 -3.64 -22.85
N GLU A 130 -10.90 -3.68 -21.74
CA GLU A 130 -11.28 -3.12 -20.45
C GLU A 130 -10.03 -2.76 -19.63
N SER A 131 -10.13 -1.80 -18.71
CA SER A 131 -9.06 -1.52 -17.73
C SER A 131 -9.46 -1.99 -16.33
N TYR A 132 -8.50 -2.04 -15.42
CA TYR A 132 -8.73 -2.56 -14.06
C TYR A 132 -7.94 -1.79 -13.00
N TRP A 133 -8.42 -1.82 -11.75
CA TRP A 133 -7.72 -1.18 -10.65
C TRP A 133 -6.51 -2.01 -10.23
N HIS A 134 -5.32 -1.49 -10.54
CA HIS A 134 -4.05 -2.05 -10.10
C HIS A 134 -3.88 -1.91 -8.59
N ARG A 135 -3.37 -2.96 -7.97
CA ARG A 135 -3.05 -3.02 -6.55
C ARG A 135 -1.94 -2.05 -6.20
N GLN A 136 -0.88 -2.00 -7.00
CA GLN A 136 0.26 -1.13 -6.74
C GLN A 136 -0.15 0.35 -6.68
N HIS A 137 -1.12 0.80 -7.49
CA HIS A 137 -1.57 2.19 -7.50
C HIS A 137 -2.24 2.64 -6.18
N ILE A 138 -2.72 1.69 -5.36
CA ILE A 138 -3.38 2.00 -4.08
C ILE A 138 -2.41 1.94 -2.89
N LEU A 139 -1.18 1.47 -3.09
CA LEU A 139 -0.21 1.38 -1.99
C LEU A 139 0.22 2.79 -1.55
N PRO A 140 0.37 3.03 -0.23
CA PRO A 140 1.05 4.23 0.26
C PRO A 140 2.49 4.28 -0.25
N GLY A 141 2.95 5.47 -0.63
CA GLY A 141 4.27 5.67 -1.24
C GLY A 141 4.31 5.47 -2.76
N VAL A 142 3.26 4.90 -3.37
CA VAL A 142 3.14 4.80 -4.83
C VAL A 142 2.25 5.92 -5.33
N PHE A 143 2.86 7.05 -5.69
CA PHE A 143 2.17 8.25 -6.20
C PHE A 143 2.37 8.49 -7.69
N VAL A 144 3.31 7.75 -8.27
CA VAL A 144 3.57 7.65 -9.70
C VAL A 144 3.37 6.20 -10.13
N CYS A 145 3.02 5.97 -11.39
CA CYS A 145 2.87 4.63 -11.93
C CYS A 145 4.24 3.93 -11.96
N PRO A 146 4.40 2.75 -11.35
CA PRO A 146 5.66 2.02 -11.43
C PRO A 146 6.03 1.56 -12.85
N LEU A 147 5.05 1.48 -13.75
CA LEU A 147 5.25 1.07 -15.14
C LEU A 147 5.60 2.24 -16.07
N HIS A 148 4.91 3.38 -15.92
CA HIS A 148 5.01 4.52 -16.84
C HIS A 148 5.76 5.73 -16.27
N GLY A 149 5.90 5.84 -14.95
CA GLY A 149 6.58 6.94 -14.27
C GLY A 149 5.75 8.22 -14.10
N ASP A 150 4.56 8.30 -14.67
CA ASP A 150 3.66 9.45 -14.54
C ASP A 150 2.94 9.48 -13.19
N THR A 151 2.61 10.69 -12.72
CA THR A 151 1.78 10.89 -11.53
C THR A 151 0.41 10.23 -11.71
N LEU A 152 0.00 9.45 -10.70
CA LEU A 152 -1.31 8.81 -10.70
C LEU A 152 -2.43 9.83 -10.52
N ARG A 153 -3.51 9.69 -11.30
CA ARG A 153 -4.73 10.48 -11.13
C ARG A 153 -5.55 9.92 -9.96
N ILE A 154 -6.08 10.81 -9.12
CA ILE A 154 -6.95 10.43 -7.99
C ILE A 154 -8.42 10.52 -8.43
N SER A 155 -9.14 9.41 -8.43
CA SER A 155 -10.58 9.40 -8.74
C SER A 155 -11.44 9.88 -7.56
N SER A 156 -12.72 10.14 -7.81
CA SER A 156 -13.71 10.44 -6.76
C SER A 156 -14.14 9.21 -5.95
N ILE A 157 -13.69 8.01 -6.30
CA ILE A 157 -14.12 6.77 -5.65
C ILE A 157 -13.24 6.49 -4.44
N SER A 158 -13.85 6.43 -3.26
CA SER A 158 -13.18 5.96 -2.03
C SER A 158 -13.20 4.43 -1.93
N VAL A 159 -12.13 3.86 -1.38
CA VAL A 159 -12.00 2.44 -1.05
C VAL A 159 -12.64 2.06 0.29
N LEU A 160 -13.06 3.05 1.09
CA LEU A 160 -13.64 2.85 2.41
C LEU A 160 -15.04 2.26 2.39
N PRO A 161 -15.95 2.72 1.51
CA PRO A 161 -17.27 2.13 1.38
C PRO A 161 -17.22 0.71 0.81
N LYS A 162 -18.29 -0.02 1.04
CA LYS A 162 -18.55 -1.33 0.43
C LYS A 162 -18.88 -1.15 -1.06
N LEU A 163 -18.70 -2.18 -1.86
CA LEU A 163 -19.15 -2.18 -3.25
C LEU A 163 -20.67 -2.04 -3.31
N SER A 164 -21.13 -1.09 -4.11
CA SER A 164 -22.52 -0.73 -4.31
C SER A 164 -22.74 -0.30 -5.76
N ALA A 165 -23.99 -0.15 -6.19
CA ALA A 165 -24.30 0.27 -7.55
C ALA A 165 -23.66 1.64 -7.93
N THR A 166 -23.27 2.47 -6.97
CA THR A 166 -22.72 3.81 -7.24
C THR A 166 -21.20 3.83 -7.42
N ASN A 167 -20.47 2.81 -6.94
CA ASN A 167 -19.00 2.77 -6.95
C ASN A 167 -18.41 1.57 -7.72
N VAL A 168 -19.25 0.80 -8.41
CA VAL A 168 -18.83 -0.28 -9.33
C VAL A 168 -18.45 0.36 -10.65
N LYS A 169 -17.28 0.99 -10.67
CA LYS A 169 -16.70 1.60 -11.87
C LYS A 169 -15.28 1.12 -12.07
N LEU A 170 -14.94 0.85 -13.32
CA LEU A 170 -13.59 0.57 -13.77
C LEU A 170 -12.83 1.88 -14.02
N PRO A 171 -11.47 1.87 -14.09
CA PRO A 171 -10.71 3.09 -14.31
C PRO A 171 -11.08 3.84 -15.60
N GLN A 172 -11.49 3.15 -16.67
CA GLN A 172 -11.93 3.78 -17.92
C GLN A 172 -13.27 4.53 -17.82
N GLU A 173 -14.00 4.34 -16.71
CA GLU A 173 -15.34 4.90 -16.50
C GLU A 173 -15.32 6.11 -15.54
N VAL A 174 -14.13 6.54 -15.14
CA VAL A 174 -13.95 7.63 -14.19
C VAL A 174 -12.94 8.65 -14.68
N THR A 175 -13.12 9.87 -14.19
CA THR A 175 -12.12 10.93 -14.26
C THR A 175 -11.45 11.06 -12.91
N GLY A 176 -10.17 11.42 -12.90
CA GLY A 176 -9.44 11.74 -11.68
C GLY A 176 -8.67 13.04 -11.79
N ASP A 177 -8.23 13.59 -10.68
CA ASP A 177 -7.46 14.83 -10.65
C ASP A 177 -5.96 14.54 -10.60
N ALA A 178 -5.17 15.37 -11.27
CA ALA A 178 -3.72 15.39 -11.07
C ALA A 178 -3.42 16.03 -9.71
N VAL A 179 -2.54 15.41 -8.93
CA VAL A 179 -2.17 15.91 -7.60
C VAL A 179 -0.70 16.31 -7.59
N ASN A 180 -0.46 17.55 -7.15
CA ASN A 180 0.89 18.00 -6.85
C ASN A 180 1.26 17.58 -5.42
N TRP A 181 2.14 16.57 -5.33
CA TRP A 181 2.64 16.00 -4.08
C TRP A 181 3.73 16.86 -3.40
N ALA A 182 4.03 18.06 -3.92
CA ALA A 182 4.99 18.99 -3.35
C ALA A 182 6.41 18.42 -3.13
N ILE A 183 6.78 17.44 -3.95
CA ILE A 183 8.11 16.83 -4.08
C ILE A 183 8.33 16.48 -5.55
N ASP A 184 9.56 16.49 -6.03
CA ASP A 184 9.86 16.24 -7.44
C ASP A 184 9.55 14.80 -7.88
N GLY A 185 9.34 14.63 -9.19
CA GLY A 185 8.95 13.36 -9.77
C GLY A 185 10.02 12.27 -9.65
N ASP A 186 11.30 12.62 -9.55
CA ASP A 186 12.39 11.66 -9.40
C ASP A 186 12.33 11.02 -8.01
N HIS A 187 12.16 11.82 -6.95
CA HIS A 187 11.93 11.29 -5.59
C HIS A 187 10.65 10.44 -5.49
N LEU A 188 9.56 10.82 -6.18
CA LEU A 188 8.36 9.98 -6.22
C LEU A 188 8.61 8.63 -6.90
N ARG A 189 9.40 8.63 -7.99
CA ARG A 189 9.79 7.39 -8.67
C ARG A 189 10.70 6.52 -7.80
N GLU A 190 11.66 7.12 -7.10
CA GLU A 190 12.50 6.41 -6.13
C GLU A 190 11.67 5.81 -4.98
N LEU A 191 10.70 6.55 -4.45
CA LEU A 191 9.80 6.05 -3.40
C LEU A 191 8.89 4.92 -3.90
N ALA A 192 8.30 5.06 -5.09
CA ALA A 192 7.49 4.01 -5.69
C ALA A 192 8.33 2.74 -5.93
N ALA A 193 9.55 2.88 -6.45
CA ALA A 193 10.48 1.78 -6.63
C ALA A 193 10.84 1.10 -5.30
N ALA A 194 11.09 1.87 -4.24
CA ALA A 194 11.36 1.33 -2.91
C ALA A 194 10.16 0.54 -2.33
N VAL A 195 8.93 1.00 -2.58
CA VAL A 195 7.72 0.24 -2.22
C VAL A 195 7.64 -1.07 -3.02
N MET A 196 7.88 -1.04 -4.32
CA MET A 196 7.84 -2.25 -5.16
C MET A 196 8.93 -3.25 -4.78
N GLU A 197 10.14 -2.77 -4.49
CA GLU A 197 11.25 -3.57 -3.97
C GLU A 197 10.87 -4.22 -2.63
N ALA A 198 10.29 -3.44 -1.70
CA ALA A 198 9.83 -3.95 -0.41
C ALA A 198 8.81 -5.08 -0.55
N MET A 199 7.89 -4.95 -1.52
CA MET A 199 6.84 -5.93 -1.82
C MET A 199 7.35 -7.23 -2.47
N GLN A 200 8.50 -7.19 -3.12
CA GLN A 200 9.11 -8.36 -3.78
C GLN A 200 10.05 -9.14 -2.86
N ARG A 201 10.59 -8.49 -1.82
CA ARG A 201 11.48 -9.15 -0.86
C ARG A 201 10.79 -10.30 -0.13
N PRO A 202 11.54 -11.35 0.27
CA PRO A 202 11.00 -12.41 1.11
C PRO A 202 10.31 -11.84 2.36
N MET A 203 9.12 -12.37 2.66
CA MET A 203 8.40 -11.96 3.87
C MET A 203 9.27 -12.30 5.10
N GLY A 204 9.60 -11.29 5.90
CA GLY A 204 10.46 -11.45 7.09
C GLY A 204 11.75 -10.63 7.03
N THR A 205 12.17 -10.20 5.84
CA THR A 205 13.36 -9.32 5.68
C THR A 205 13.22 -8.01 6.47
N TRP A 206 12.00 -7.56 6.72
CA TRP A 206 11.71 -6.33 7.47
C TRP A 206 11.58 -6.54 8.99
N ASP A 207 11.70 -7.78 9.51
CA ASP A 207 11.46 -8.09 10.93
C ASP A 207 12.55 -7.51 11.86
N CYS A 208 13.73 -7.19 11.32
CA CYS A 208 14.88 -6.61 12.05
C CYS A 208 15.05 -5.09 11.88
N THR A 209 14.07 -4.38 11.31
CA THR A 209 14.20 -2.96 10.90
C THR A 209 14.67 -2.03 12.02
N ALA A 210 14.19 -2.17 13.24
CA ALA A 210 14.59 -1.29 14.36
C ALA A 210 16.08 -1.42 14.72
N ARG A 211 16.61 -2.66 14.76
CA ARG A 211 18.05 -2.88 15.01
C ARG A 211 18.85 -2.32 13.84
N HIS A 212 18.40 -2.62 12.63
CA HIS A 212 19.03 -2.15 11.42
C HIS A 212 19.09 -0.60 11.30
N PHE A 213 17.99 0.10 11.61
CA PHE A 213 17.97 1.56 11.62
C PHE A 213 18.91 2.14 12.69
N ARG A 214 18.99 1.51 13.88
CA ARG A 214 19.97 1.92 14.90
C ARG A 214 21.40 1.70 14.43
N ASP A 215 21.69 0.56 13.81
CA ASP A 215 23.05 0.22 13.37
C ASP A 215 23.51 1.19 12.27
N ILE A 216 22.64 1.60 11.34
CA ILE A 216 22.99 2.62 10.34
C ILE A 216 23.07 4.02 10.94
N ALA A 217 22.07 4.43 11.73
CA ALA A 217 22.05 5.77 12.28
C ALA A 217 23.21 6.02 13.27
N THR A 218 23.78 4.97 13.85
CA THR A 218 24.97 5.08 14.70
C THR A 218 26.27 5.23 13.91
N LEU A 219 26.30 4.94 12.60
CA LEU A 219 27.49 5.13 11.76
C LEU A 219 27.68 6.60 11.34
N ASP A 220 26.60 7.35 11.10
CA ASP A 220 26.68 8.74 10.59
C ASP A 220 26.43 9.83 11.64
N PHE A 221 25.63 9.56 12.68
CA PHE A 221 25.21 10.58 13.67
C PHE A 221 25.92 10.45 15.02
N ARG A 222 27.07 9.78 15.06
CA ARG A 222 27.95 9.73 16.24
C ARG A 222 28.75 11.02 16.36
N ASN A 223 28.57 11.74 17.46
CA ASN A 223 29.52 12.78 17.85
C ASN A 223 30.79 12.11 18.42
N SER A 224 31.97 12.49 17.92
CA SER A 224 33.27 11.87 18.24
C SER A 224 33.73 12.04 19.69
N SER A 225 32.92 12.66 20.56
CA SER A 225 33.34 13.02 21.93
C SER A 225 32.34 12.61 23.02
N HIS A 226 31.11 12.22 22.66
CA HIS A 226 30.11 11.73 23.62
C HIS A 226 29.24 10.68 22.94
N HIS A 227 29.00 9.56 23.61
CA HIS A 227 28.14 8.44 23.15
C HIS A 227 26.64 8.80 23.07
N GLU A 228 26.29 10.02 22.65
CA GLU A 228 24.91 10.50 22.53
C GLU A 228 24.52 10.72 21.06
N TRP A 229 23.32 10.26 20.72
CA TRP A 229 22.76 10.29 19.37
C TRP A 229 22.31 11.73 19.02
N LEU A 230 22.83 12.33 17.95
CA LEU A 230 22.38 13.64 17.46
C LEU A 230 21.04 13.49 16.72
N VAL A 231 19.98 13.45 17.51
CA VAL A 231 18.59 13.29 17.06
C VAL A 231 18.16 14.42 16.13
N ASP A 232 18.44 15.67 16.50
CA ASP A 232 17.87 16.84 15.84
C ASP A 232 18.40 17.02 14.41
N PRO A 233 19.71 16.85 14.12
CA PRO A 233 20.23 16.84 12.76
C PRO A 233 19.63 15.75 11.87
N PHE A 234 19.40 14.55 12.41
CA PHE A 234 18.80 13.43 11.67
C PHE A 234 17.38 13.78 11.22
N VAL A 235 16.52 14.22 12.14
CA VAL A 235 15.12 14.57 11.83
C VAL A 235 15.06 15.77 10.89
N HIS A 236 15.95 16.76 11.07
CA HIS A 236 16.02 17.92 10.18
C HIS A 236 16.40 17.52 8.74
N GLN A 237 17.42 16.67 8.57
CA GLN A 237 17.81 16.18 7.24
C GLN A 237 16.71 15.33 6.60
N PHE A 238 16.04 14.48 7.38
CA PHE A 238 14.88 13.71 6.90
C PHE A 238 13.76 14.63 6.40
N ALA A 239 13.44 15.68 7.16
CA ALA A 239 12.44 16.68 6.79
C ALA A 239 12.82 17.42 5.50
N LYS A 240 14.10 17.76 5.34
CA LYS A 240 14.63 18.41 4.13
C LYS A 240 14.60 17.49 2.92
N PHE A 241 14.87 16.19 3.11
CA PHE A 241 14.88 15.20 2.03
C PHE A 241 13.50 14.98 1.42
N TYR A 242 12.46 14.84 2.25
CA TYR A 242 11.09 14.62 1.76
C TYR A 242 10.29 15.90 1.54
N GLY A 243 10.67 17.00 2.19
CA GLY A 243 9.87 18.22 2.22
C GLY A 243 8.68 18.12 3.19
N THR A 244 8.45 19.19 3.96
CA THR A 244 7.40 19.23 4.98
C THR A 244 5.99 19.12 4.39
N ARG A 245 5.74 19.80 3.26
CA ARG A 245 4.44 19.77 2.57
C ARG A 245 4.05 18.38 2.09
N PHE A 246 4.99 17.63 1.50
CA PHE A 246 4.74 16.25 1.09
C PHE A 246 4.43 15.37 2.31
N LEU A 247 5.23 15.49 3.39
CA LEU A 247 5.01 14.76 4.63
C LEU A 247 3.62 15.04 5.22
N GLU A 248 3.16 16.29 5.22
CA GLU A 248 1.81 16.66 5.65
C GLU A 248 0.72 16.04 4.76
N GLN A 249 0.87 16.11 3.43
CA GLN A 249 -0.10 15.55 2.48
C GLN A 249 -0.28 14.03 2.60
N VAL A 250 0.79 13.30 2.98
CA VAL A 250 0.74 11.85 3.21
C VAL A 250 0.43 11.47 4.67
N GLY A 251 0.09 12.46 5.52
CA GLY A 251 -0.25 12.29 6.93
C GLY A 251 0.92 11.82 7.80
N LEU A 252 2.14 12.14 7.41
CA LEU A 252 3.39 11.89 8.12
C LEU A 252 4.13 13.19 8.50
N GLY A 253 3.37 14.29 8.62
CA GLY A 253 3.89 15.59 9.07
C GLY A 253 4.64 15.48 10.41
N LEU A 254 5.65 16.33 10.57
CA LEU A 254 6.51 16.35 11.75
C LEU A 254 5.97 17.38 12.76
N THR A 255 5.63 16.93 13.96
CA THR A 255 5.17 17.80 15.07
C THR A 255 6.33 18.44 15.82
N SER A 256 7.52 17.86 15.73
CA SER A 256 8.77 18.38 16.27
C SER A 256 9.93 17.98 15.36
N LEU A 257 11.08 18.61 15.57
CA LEU A 257 12.35 18.21 14.96
C LEU A 257 13.28 17.48 15.94
N GLY A 258 12.72 16.98 17.05
CA GLY A 258 13.47 16.36 18.15
C GLY A 258 13.25 14.86 18.29
N ALA A 259 13.55 14.32 19.47
CA ALA A 259 13.52 12.87 19.73
C ALA A 259 12.12 12.28 19.74
N ASP A 260 11.13 13.10 20.03
CA ASP A 260 9.72 12.78 19.96
C ASP A 260 9.19 12.72 18.52
N ALA A 261 9.94 13.21 17.52
CA ALA A 261 9.56 13.08 16.12
C ALA A 261 9.52 11.61 15.69
N TRP A 262 8.54 11.26 14.86
CA TRP A 262 8.34 9.87 14.47
C TRP A 262 9.53 9.20 13.76
N PRO A 263 10.33 9.89 12.92
CA PRO A 263 11.48 9.24 12.29
C PRO A 263 12.48 8.76 13.35
N ALA A 264 12.72 9.59 14.37
CA ALA A 264 13.56 9.28 15.51
C ALA A 264 12.99 8.18 16.40
N GLN A 265 11.67 8.19 16.65
CA GLN A 265 11.02 7.13 17.41
C GLN A 265 11.12 5.78 16.71
N VAL A 266 10.83 5.72 15.41
CA VAL A 266 10.89 4.48 14.61
C VAL A 266 12.33 3.98 14.50
N ALA A 267 13.30 4.87 14.30
CA ALA A 267 14.72 4.52 14.31
C ALA A 267 15.15 3.89 15.64
N ARG A 268 14.58 4.34 16.78
CA ARG A 268 14.83 3.75 18.11
C ARG A 268 14.03 2.46 18.37
N GLY A 269 13.11 2.11 17.49
CA GLY A 269 12.34 0.85 17.52
C GLY A 269 10.89 0.99 17.95
N ALA A 270 10.36 2.22 18.04
CA ALA A 270 8.93 2.42 18.18
C ALA A 270 8.18 1.85 16.97
N ARG A 271 6.98 1.32 17.22
CA ARG A 271 6.12 0.69 16.20
C ARG A 271 4.77 1.39 16.13
N PRO A 272 4.71 2.63 15.60
CA PRO A 272 3.44 3.35 15.46
C PRO A 272 2.48 2.55 14.57
N THR A 273 1.19 2.54 14.91
CA THR A 273 0.20 1.72 14.20
C THR A 273 -0.12 2.23 12.79
N VAL A 274 -0.13 3.56 12.62
CA VAL A 274 -0.54 4.21 11.36
C VAL A 274 0.64 4.32 10.40
N LEU A 275 0.44 3.88 9.15
CA LEU A 275 1.41 3.97 8.06
C LEU A 275 2.78 3.38 8.41
N LEU A 276 2.84 2.38 9.29
CA LEU A 276 4.09 1.78 9.78
C LEU A 276 5.01 1.35 8.62
N GLN A 277 4.42 0.72 7.61
CA GLN A 277 5.12 0.22 6.44
C GLN A 277 5.74 1.37 5.64
N LEU A 278 4.97 2.42 5.36
CA LEU A 278 5.45 3.59 4.64
C LEU A 278 6.56 4.29 5.42
N ARG A 279 6.40 4.45 6.74
CA ARG A 279 7.44 5.02 7.63
C ARG A 279 8.75 4.25 7.53
N HIS A 280 8.70 2.91 7.55
CA HIS A 280 9.90 2.07 7.39
C HIS A 280 10.54 2.21 6.02
N ILE A 281 9.74 2.20 4.95
CA ILE A 281 10.23 2.33 3.57
C ILE A 281 10.88 3.70 3.36
N MET A 282 10.26 4.77 3.85
CA MET A 282 10.80 6.13 3.76
C MET A 282 12.11 6.28 4.54
N LEU A 283 12.18 5.76 5.77
CA LEU A 283 13.43 5.75 6.54
C LEU A 283 14.53 4.98 5.81
N HIS A 284 14.21 3.81 5.26
CA HIS A 284 15.17 3.01 4.51
C HIS A 284 15.69 3.74 3.26
N LEU A 285 14.79 4.34 2.47
CA LEU A 285 15.17 5.09 1.27
C LEU A 285 16.04 6.31 1.62
N PHE A 286 15.66 7.07 2.66
CA PHE A 286 16.45 8.19 3.14
C PHE A 286 17.88 7.77 3.54
N LEU A 287 18.00 6.72 4.35
CA LEU A 287 19.30 6.19 4.79
C LEU A 287 20.12 5.65 3.61
N LYS A 288 19.48 5.05 2.61
CA LYS A 288 20.14 4.57 1.38
C LYS A 288 20.78 5.73 0.62
N ARG A 289 20.10 6.89 0.58
CA ARG A 289 20.59 8.07 -0.14
C ARG A 289 21.73 8.80 0.55
N LEU A 290 21.84 8.68 1.88
CA LEU A 290 22.97 9.22 2.63
C LEU A 290 24.31 8.50 2.37
N GLY A 291 24.32 7.41 1.59
CA GLY A 291 25.55 6.80 1.06
C GLY A 291 25.99 5.50 1.74
N ASN A 292 25.18 4.92 2.64
CA ASN A 292 25.61 3.82 3.52
C ASN A 292 24.84 2.51 3.37
N LEU A 293 24.20 2.26 2.23
CA LEU A 293 23.60 0.97 1.93
C LEU A 293 24.17 0.40 0.63
N SER A 294 25.10 -0.54 0.75
CA SER A 294 25.18 -1.64 -0.23
C SER A 294 23.84 -2.38 -0.19
N SER A 295 23.24 -2.59 -1.36
CA SER A 295 21.99 -3.33 -1.55
C SER A 295 21.94 -4.57 -0.66
N PHE A 296 20.92 -4.62 0.19
CA PHE A 296 20.58 -5.78 1.03
C PHE A 296 20.31 -7.05 0.23
#